data_AF-A0A6H9V479-F1
#
_entry.id   AF-A0A6H9V479-F1
#
_cell.length_a   1.000
_cell.length_b   1.000
_cell.length_c   1.000
_cell.angle_alpha   90.00
_cell.angle_beta   90.00
_cell.angle_gamma   90.00
#
_symmetry.space_group_name_H-M   'P 1'
#
loop_
_entity.id
_entity.type
_entity.pdbx_description
1 polymer ?
#
loop_
_entity_poly.entity_id
_entity_poly.type
_entity_poly.pdbx_seq_one_letter_code
_entity_poly.pdbx_strand_id
1 'polypeptide(L)'
;MTPSTNDREANVVLRALEFRRDRGEWIVGTQGGEQIVALPEIGMAAVRLLAAGHTVEETRRSLRADTGRDVDVRAFAERLAAAGLVASIGDRRFAAEAPAVSFPRLRPHHVRWIMSPVLQGFVLLVPVVALLTALSRPWALPAWGELLWTEYGTFTVLVQSTVAVCLIALHEMAHLMTARAAGVSGRIRLGTRLQFLVAQTEVSGIWLKSRRERLTVYLSGLALDGVIWSGCVMARCFGVNWVLIPVVAMTLVTALANQCLVFMRTDLYFVIQDLTGCRNLYADAGHYLRHVAARLFRRHPKHPLRVLPAAERRFLKAYALGTVMGTVICVFIGFRILIDVTWPLFHRSLANLVDGADPWIQVDALATAVILAGLQVLWARLWWNRHADRVRRVVHSIRTRLCGG
;
A
#
# COMPACT_ATOMS: atom_id res chain seq x y z
N MET A 1 -36.77 23.72 -7.64
CA MET A 1 -37.24 23.36 -6.28
C MET A 1 -36.62 24.34 -5.30
N THR A 2 -37.42 25.28 -4.81
CA THR A 2 -37.05 26.16 -3.69
C THR A 2 -36.93 25.31 -2.42
N PRO A 3 -35.82 25.38 -1.66
CA PRO A 3 -35.73 24.68 -0.38
C PRO A 3 -36.81 25.22 0.56
N SER A 4 -37.51 24.34 1.26
CA SER A 4 -38.50 24.76 2.26
C SER A 4 -37.83 25.61 3.35
N THR A 5 -38.53 26.58 3.93
CA THR A 5 -38.03 27.45 5.00
C THR A 5 -37.48 26.66 6.20
N ASN A 6 -38.04 25.46 6.44
CA ASN A 6 -37.60 24.53 7.50
C ASN A 6 -36.19 23.96 7.27
N ASP A 7 -35.71 23.94 6.03
CA ASP A 7 -34.36 23.47 5.72
C ASP A 7 -33.27 24.50 6.10
N ARG A 8 -33.56 25.79 6.17
CA ARG A 8 -32.48 26.77 6.47
C ARG A 8 -32.10 26.78 7.95
N GLU A 9 -33.04 26.45 8.83
CA GLU A 9 -32.84 26.41 10.28
C GLU A 9 -32.50 25.01 10.82
N ALA A 10 -32.24 24.04 9.93
CA ALA A 10 -31.96 22.68 10.35
C ALA A 10 -30.74 22.60 11.27
N ASN A 11 -30.90 21.88 12.38
CA ASN A 11 -29.81 21.51 13.28
C ASN A 11 -28.99 20.36 12.70
N VAL A 12 -27.67 20.44 12.79
CA VAL A 12 -26.75 19.38 12.36
C VAL A 12 -26.11 18.77 13.60
N VAL A 13 -26.34 17.48 13.81
CA VAL A 13 -25.68 16.75 14.90
C VAL A 13 -24.52 15.98 14.30
N LEU A 14 -23.30 16.40 14.64
CA LEU A 14 -22.07 15.71 14.23
C LEU A 14 -21.83 14.46 15.09
N ARG A 15 -21.12 13.48 14.54
CA ARG A 15 -20.61 12.36 15.34
C ARG A 15 -19.47 12.83 16.26
N ALA A 16 -18.95 11.93 17.10
CA ALA A 16 -17.73 12.18 17.87
C ALA A 16 -16.52 12.29 16.93
N LEU A 17 -16.30 13.49 16.39
CA LEU A 17 -15.21 13.80 15.45
C LEU A 17 -13.90 13.99 16.20
N GLU A 18 -12.83 13.41 15.68
CA GLU A 18 -11.46 13.76 16.00
C GLU A 18 -10.91 14.66 14.90
N PHE A 19 -10.02 15.58 15.28
CA PHE A 19 -9.41 16.53 14.37
C PHE A 19 -7.92 16.67 14.64
N ARG A 20 -7.14 16.75 13.56
CA ARG A 20 -5.70 16.98 13.59
C ARG A 20 -5.36 18.07 12.59
N ARG A 21 -4.58 19.06 13.02
CA ARG A 21 -4.02 20.04 12.10
C ARG A 21 -2.92 19.39 11.27
N ASP A 22 -2.97 19.58 9.96
CA ASP A 22 -1.98 19.09 9.02
C ASP A 22 -1.62 20.23 8.05
N ARG A 23 -0.56 20.96 8.41
CA ARG A 23 -0.09 22.15 7.67
C ARG A 23 -1.19 23.22 7.62
N GLY A 24 -1.66 23.58 6.42
CA GLY A 24 -2.69 24.59 6.18
C GLY A 24 -4.12 24.05 6.19
N GLU A 25 -4.32 22.78 6.52
CA GLU A 25 -5.62 22.11 6.50
C GLU A 25 -5.85 21.31 7.79
N TRP A 26 -7.09 20.88 7.98
CA TRP A 26 -7.55 20.07 9.10
C TRP A 26 -7.99 18.70 8.60
N ILE A 27 -7.45 17.65 9.21
CA ILE A 27 -7.87 16.28 8.97
C ILE A 27 -8.94 15.95 10.00
N VAL A 28 -10.14 15.59 9.53
CA VAL A 28 -11.33 15.38 10.35
C VAL A 28 -11.94 14.02 10.03
N GLY A 29 -12.31 13.26 11.07
CA GLY A 29 -12.88 11.94 10.91
C GLY A 29 -13.37 11.34 12.23
N THR A 30 -13.85 10.10 12.17
CA THR A 30 -14.21 9.30 13.35
C THR A 30 -13.28 8.10 13.46
N GLN A 31 -13.00 7.63 14.68
CA GLN A 31 -12.29 6.37 14.87
C GLN A 31 -13.15 5.22 14.35
N GLY A 32 -12.61 4.45 13.41
CA GLY A 32 -13.35 3.38 12.72
C GLY A 32 -14.23 3.84 11.56
N GLY A 33 -14.28 5.14 11.26
CA GLY A 33 -14.91 5.62 10.02
C GLY A 33 -14.13 5.17 8.79
N GLU A 34 -14.84 4.83 7.71
CA GLU A 34 -14.19 4.48 6.44
C GLU A 34 -13.53 5.69 5.78
N GLN A 35 -14.13 6.88 5.97
CA GLN A 35 -13.69 8.12 5.32
C GLN A 35 -13.15 9.13 6.33
N ILE A 36 -12.02 9.73 5.96
CA ILE A 36 -11.40 10.85 6.66
C ILE A 36 -11.24 11.97 5.66
N VAL A 37 -11.68 13.16 6.04
CA VAL A 37 -11.78 14.30 5.15
C VAL A 37 -10.74 15.34 5.54
N ALA A 38 -10.12 15.95 4.53
CA ALA A 38 -9.30 17.13 4.71
C ALA A 38 -10.13 18.39 4.44
N LEU A 39 -10.10 19.33 5.37
CA LEU A 39 -10.86 20.56 5.33
C LEU A 39 -9.94 21.78 5.38
N PRO A 40 -10.20 22.82 4.57
CA PRO A 40 -9.56 24.12 4.75
C PRO A 40 -10.03 24.77 6.07
N GLU A 41 -9.34 25.81 6.53
CA GLU A 41 -9.65 26.51 7.77
C GLU A 41 -11.12 26.94 7.87
N ILE A 42 -11.70 27.45 6.79
CA ILE A 42 -13.11 27.86 6.72
C ILE A 42 -14.07 26.68 6.91
N GLY A 43 -13.71 25.49 6.42
CA GLY A 43 -14.49 24.28 6.61
C GLY A 43 -14.42 23.78 8.05
N MET A 44 -13.25 23.90 8.70
CA MET A 44 -13.11 23.56 10.11
C MET A 44 -13.86 24.56 11.03
N ALA A 45 -13.87 25.84 10.68
CA ALA A 45 -14.68 26.84 11.36
C ALA A 45 -16.18 26.49 11.30
N ALA A 46 -16.67 26.09 10.13
CA ALA A 46 -18.04 25.58 9.97
C ALA A 46 -18.32 24.37 10.87
N VAL A 47 -17.41 23.39 10.90
CA VAL A 47 -17.54 22.20 11.77
C VAL A 47 -17.61 22.59 13.24
N ARG A 48 -16.81 23.55 13.71
CA ARG A 48 -16.82 24.00 15.12
C ARG A 48 -18.14 24.69 15.49
N LEU A 49 -18.67 25.53 14.61
CA LEU A 49 -19.95 26.21 14.84
C LEU A 49 -21.10 25.20 14.89
N LEU A 50 -21.16 24.25 13.95
CA LEU A 50 -22.16 23.18 13.97
C LEU A 50 -22.01 22.29 15.21
N ALA A 51 -20.78 21.96 15.62
CA ALA A 51 -20.52 21.20 16.85
C ALA A 51 -20.95 21.94 18.12
N ALA A 52 -20.92 23.28 18.11
CA ALA A 52 -21.42 24.11 19.20
C ALA A 52 -22.96 24.22 19.24
N GLY A 53 -23.67 23.59 18.29
CA GLY A 53 -25.12 23.56 18.23
C GLY A 53 -25.75 24.65 17.38
N HIS A 54 -24.96 25.42 16.62
CA HIS A 54 -25.52 26.42 15.70
C HIS A 54 -26.29 25.78 14.54
N THR A 55 -27.37 26.44 14.11
CA THR A 55 -28.11 26.02 12.91
C THR A 55 -27.27 26.24 11.65
N VAL A 56 -27.70 25.64 10.52
CA VAL A 56 -27.08 25.88 9.21
C VAL A 56 -27.03 27.37 8.87
N GLU A 57 -28.12 28.10 9.09
CA GLU A 57 -28.21 29.53 8.75
C GLU A 57 -27.39 30.40 9.72
N GLU A 58 -27.38 30.09 11.01
CA GLU A 58 -26.52 30.78 11.99
C GLU A 58 -25.04 30.62 11.66
N THR A 59 -24.64 29.38 11.35
CA THR A 59 -23.27 29.06 10.94
C THR A 59 -22.90 29.82 9.67
N ARG A 60 -23.78 29.86 8.67
CA ARG A 60 -23.57 30.62 7.43
C ARG A 60 -23.39 32.12 7.71
N ARG A 61 -24.25 32.69 8.56
CA ARG A 61 -24.21 34.11 8.93
C ARG A 61 -22.91 34.46 9.65
N SER A 62 -22.48 33.65 10.61
CA SER A 62 -21.23 33.84 11.35
C SER A 62 -20.01 33.74 10.43
N LEU A 63 -19.93 32.71 9.58
CA LEU A 63 -18.82 32.57 8.63
C LEU A 63 -18.75 33.72 7.63
N ARG A 64 -19.91 34.22 7.17
CA ARG A 64 -19.97 35.37 6.26
C ARG A 64 -19.49 36.66 6.95
N ALA A 65 -19.81 36.85 8.22
CA ALA A 65 -19.33 37.99 9.01
C ALA A 65 -17.80 37.94 9.18
N ASP A 66 -17.24 36.76 9.49
CA ASP A 66 -15.82 36.61 9.79
C ASP A 66 -14.93 36.59 8.54
N THR A 67 -15.40 35.98 7.45
CA THR A 67 -14.57 35.72 6.25
C THR A 67 -14.96 36.54 5.03
N GLY A 68 -16.11 37.24 5.09
CA GLY A 68 -16.69 37.96 3.95
C GLY A 68 -17.22 37.06 2.82
N ARG A 69 -17.10 35.73 2.95
CA ARG A 69 -17.52 34.76 1.94
C ARG A 69 -18.86 34.14 2.29
N ASP A 70 -19.75 34.05 1.30
CA ASP A 70 -20.98 33.28 1.44
C ASP A 70 -20.69 31.81 1.12
N VAL A 71 -20.81 30.94 2.13
CA VAL A 71 -20.49 29.51 2.03
C VAL A 71 -21.78 28.71 2.15
N ASP A 72 -21.98 27.76 1.23
CA ASP A 72 -23.11 26.83 1.32
C ASP A 72 -22.86 25.77 2.41
N VAL A 73 -23.23 26.12 3.64
CA VAL A 73 -23.10 25.26 4.83
C VAL A 73 -23.97 24.01 4.72
N ARG A 74 -25.13 24.08 4.04
CA ARG A 74 -26.02 22.94 3.85
C ARG A 74 -25.39 21.90 2.93
N ALA A 75 -24.94 22.31 1.75
CA ALA A 75 -24.27 21.39 0.83
C ALA A 75 -22.98 20.82 1.46
N PHE A 76 -22.32 21.61 2.30
CA PHE A 76 -21.18 21.12 3.09
C PHE A 76 -21.60 20.04 4.10
N ALA A 77 -22.65 20.26 4.89
CA ALA A 77 -23.18 19.27 5.84
C ALA A 77 -23.64 17.97 5.17
N GLU A 78 -24.30 18.06 4.00
CA GLU A 78 -24.68 16.87 3.21
C GLU A 78 -23.44 16.08 2.74
N ARG A 79 -22.36 16.77 2.33
CA ARG A 79 -21.10 16.08 1.99
C ARG A 79 -20.44 15.44 3.20
N LEU A 80 -20.51 16.06 4.38
CA LEU A 80 -20.03 15.44 5.62
C LEU A 80 -20.88 14.22 6.00
N ALA A 81 -22.20 14.28 5.77
CA ALA A 81 -23.11 13.16 6.00
C ALA A 81 -22.82 12.00 5.05
N ALA A 82 -22.58 12.28 3.76
CA ALA A 82 -22.15 11.29 2.77
C ALA A 82 -20.79 10.66 3.12
N ALA A 83 -19.91 11.38 3.82
CA ALA A 83 -18.67 10.85 4.38
C ALA A 83 -18.86 10.11 5.71
N GLY A 84 -20.09 9.98 6.21
CA GLY A 84 -20.41 9.28 7.46
C GLY A 84 -20.10 10.07 8.74
N LEU A 85 -19.80 11.36 8.66
CA LEU A 85 -19.35 12.20 9.78
C LEU A 85 -20.51 12.87 10.55
N VAL A 86 -21.73 12.82 10.00
CA VAL A 86 -22.93 13.44 10.57
C VAL A 86 -23.86 12.34 11.11
N ALA A 87 -24.46 12.59 12.28
CA ALA A 87 -25.46 11.71 12.88
C ALA A 87 -26.88 12.08 12.41
N SER A 88 -27.21 13.37 12.33
CA SER A 88 -28.48 13.83 11.77
C SER A 88 -28.42 15.25 11.21
N ILE A 89 -29.32 15.56 10.27
CA ILE A 89 -29.59 16.90 9.74
C ILE A 89 -31.10 17.12 9.82
N GLY A 90 -31.55 17.98 10.74
CA GLY A 90 -32.96 18.08 11.11
C GLY A 90 -33.51 16.71 11.52
N ASP A 91 -34.59 16.28 10.88
CA ASP A 91 -35.23 14.98 11.15
C ASP A 91 -34.55 13.79 10.46
N ARG A 92 -33.66 14.04 9.49
CA ARG A 92 -32.94 12.97 8.76
C ARG A 92 -31.82 12.43 9.63
N ARG A 93 -31.93 11.17 10.06
CA ARG A 93 -30.88 10.43 10.77
C ARG A 93 -30.06 9.57 9.81
N PHE A 94 -28.75 9.53 10.01
CA PHE A 94 -27.82 8.73 9.23
C PHE A 94 -27.36 7.53 10.06
N ALA A 95 -27.51 6.32 9.52
CA ALA A 95 -27.09 5.09 10.17
C ALA A 95 -25.58 5.12 10.46
N ALA A 96 -25.20 4.60 11.62
CA ALA A 96 -23.80 4.38 11.97
C ALA A 96 -23.42 2.98 11.49
N GLU A 97 -22.47 2.88 10.57
CA GLU A 97 -21.85 1.58 10.30
C GLU A 97 -20.81 1.30 11.38
N ALA A 98 -20.94 0.15 12.03
CA ALA A 98 -19.93 -0.30 12.98
C ALA A 98 -18.63 -0.62 12.21
N PRO A 99 -17.46 -0.17 12.69
CA PRO A 99 -16.20 -0.46 12.01
C PRO A 99 -15.99 -1.96 11.90
N ALA A 100 -15.77 -2.45 10.68
CA ALA A 100 -15.32 -3.81 10.46
C ALA A 100 -13.92 -3.97 11.07
N VAL A 101 -13.78 -4.91 12.00
CA VAL A 101 -12.57 -5.09 12.81
C VAL A 101 -12.06 -6.52 12.67
N SER A 102 -10.81 -6.68 12.25
CA SER A 102 -10.12 -7.98 12.32
C SER A 102 -9.58 -8.21 13.72
N PHE A 103 -9.72 -9.45 14.21
CA PHE A 103 -9.29 -9.88 15.54
C PHE A 103 -9.81 -8.98 16.69
N PRO A 104 -11.14 -8.90 16.91
CA PRO A 104 -11.73 -8.00 17.93
C PRO A 104 -11.27 -8.28 19.37
N ARG A 105 -10.77 -9.49 19.65
CA ARG A 105 -10.19 -9.85 20.96
C ARG A 105 -8.82 -9.22 21.21
N LEU A 106 -8.13 -8.75 20.16
CA LEU A 106 -6.84 -8.07 20.26
C LEU A 106 -7.05 -6.61 20.71
N ARG A 107 -7.12 -6.42 22.03
CA ARG A 107 -7.27 -5.10 22.66
C ARG A 107 -5.94 -4.32 22.69
N PRO A 108 -5.98 -2.97 22.71
CA PRO A 108 -4.79 -2.12 22.73
C PRO A 108 -3.77 -2.46 23.84
N HIS A 109 -4.24 -2.82 25.04
CA HIS A 109 -3.36 -3.14 26.16
C HIS A 109 -2.49 -4.39 25.94
N HIS A 110 -2.91 -5.34 25.10
CA HIS A 110 -2.11 -6.53 24.78
C HIS A 110 -0.86 -6.21 23.96
N VAL A 111 -0.89 -5.09 23.21
CA VAL A 111 0.12 -4.77 22.20
C VAL A 111 0.76 -3.40 22.40
N ARG A 112 0.39 -2.68 23.48
CA ARG A 112 0.88 -1.32 23.76
C ARG A 112 2.41 -1.25 23.87
N TRP A 113 3.06 -2.32 24.30
CA TRP A 113 4.52 -2.44 24.39
C TRP A 113 5.23 -2.26 23.05
N ILE A 114 4.55 -2.50 21.92
CA ILE A 114 5.10 -2.30 20.57
C ILE A 114 5.40 -0.81 20.29
N MET A 115 4.72 0.11 20.98
CA MET A 115 4.98 1.55 20.86
C MET A 115 6.19 2.03 21.69
N SER A 116 6.91 1.12 22.36
CA SER A 116 8.11 1.47 23.12
C SER A 116 9.23 1.97 22.20
N PRO A 117 9.83 3.15 22.45
CA PRO A 117 10.96 3.63 21.67
C PRO A 117 12.17 2.69 21.72
N VAL A 118 12.38 2.00 22.84
CA VAL A 118 13.50 1.06 23.01
C VAL A 118 13.32 -0.15 22.09
N LEU A 119 12.11 -0.72 22.06
CA LEU A 119 11.81 -1.83 21.16
C LEU A 119 11.91 -1.39 19.70
N GLN A 120 11.37 -0.21 19.36
CA GLN A 120 11.45 0.33 18.00
C GLN A 120 12.91 0.51 17.56
N GLY A 121 13.76 1.06 18.44
CA GLY A 121 15.19 1.16 18.19
C GLY A 121 15.85 -0.20 17.97
N PHE A 122 15.55 -1.18 18.82
CA PHE A 122 16.07 -2.55 18.67
C PHE A 122 15.63 -3.20 17.36
N VAL A 123 14.34 -3.16 17.04
CA VAL A 123 13.76 -3.72 15.81
C VAL A 123 14.37 -3.09 14.56
N LEU A 124 14.68 -1.79 14.58
CA LEU A 124 15.36 -1.12 13.46
C LEU A 124 16.86 -1.43 13.40
N LEU A 125 17.51 -1.68 14.54
CA LEU A 125 18.94 -2.00 14.62
C LEU A 125 19.24 -3.41 14.10
N VAL A 126 18.38 -4.38 14.37
CA VAL A 126 18.59 -5.80 14.01
C VAL A 126 18.86 -6.01 12.51
N PRO A 127 18.06 -5.47 11.57
CA PRO A 127 18.35 -5.51 10.13
C PRO A 127 19.67 -4.89 9.72
N VAL A 128 20.06 -3.78 10.38
CA VAL A 128 21.34 -3.11 10.09
C VAL A 128 22.50 -4.00 10.49
N VAL A 129 22.46 -4.59 11.69
CA VAL A 129 23.51 -5.51 12.18
C VAL A 129 23.60 -6.76 11.29
N ALA A 130 22.46 -7.34 10.90
CA ALA A 130 22.44 -8.49 10.01
C ALA A 130 23.01 -8.17 8.63
N LEU A 131 22.68 -6.99 8.07
CA LEU A 131 23.24 -6.54 6.81
C LEU A 131 24.77 -6.35 6.90
N LEU A 132 25.27 -5.68 7.94
CA LEU A 132 26.72 -5.49 8.14
C LEU A 132 27.47 -6.82 8.29
N THR A 133 26.85 -7.77 9.01
CA THR A 133 27.39 -9.12 9.14
C THR A 133 27.39 -9.87 7.82
N ALA A 134 26.32 -9.76 7.02
CA ALA A 134 26.22 -10.36 5.70
C ALA A 134 27.27 -9.79 4.73
N LEU A 135 27.56 -8.50 4.80
CA LEU A 135 28.64 -7.87 4.02
C LEU A 135 30.02 -8.41 4.42
N SER A 136 30.20 -8.77 5.70
CA SER A 136 31.43 -9.39 6.20
C SER A 136 31.51 -10.89 5.93
N ARG A 137 30.36 -11.55 5.72
CA ARG A 137 30.21 -12.98 5.44
C ARG A 137 29.23 -13.20 4.27
N PRO A 138 29.65 -12.94 3.02
CA PRO A 138 28.74 -12.96 1.88
C PRO A 138 28.04 -14.30 1.65
N TRP A 139 28.65 -15.42 2.08
CA TRP A 139 28.05 -16.76 2.01
C TRP A 139 26.78 -16.93 2.86
N ALA A 140 26.57 -16.05 3.85
CA ALA A 140 25.36 -16.04 4.65
C ALA A 140 24.15 -15.46 3.89
N LEU A 141 24.38 -14.73 2.80
CA LEU A 141 23.30 -14.24 1.94
C LEU A 141 22.65 -15.42 1.20
N PRO A 142 21.32 -15.41 1.08
CA PRO A 142 20.63 -16.47 0.37
C PRO A 142 20.84 -16.36 -1.14
N ALA A 143 20.83 -17.49 -1.83
CA ALA A 143 21.05 -17.59 -3.28
C ALA A 143 19.82 -18.17 -4.01
N TRP A 144 19.66 -17.82 -5.29
CA TRP A 144 18.51 -18.26 -6.10
C TRP A 144 18.37 -19.79 -6.17
N GLY A 145 19.48 -20.52 -6.27
CA GLY A 145 19.49 -21.98 -6.33
C GLY A 145 18.95 -22.66 -5.05
N GLU A 146 18.96 -21.97 -3.91
CA GLU A 146 18.42 -22.50 -2.65
C GLU A 146 16.88 -22.56 -2.65
N LEU A 147 16.22 -21.92 -3.62
CA LEU A 147 14.79 -22.11 -3.85
C LEU A 147 14.49 -23.47 -4.52
N LEU A 148 15.48 -24.12 -5.13
CA LEU A 148 15.35 -25.44 -5.78
C LEU A 148 15.85 -26.57 -4.86
N TRP A 149 15.36 -26.58 -3.61
CA TRP A 149 15.90 -27.36 -2.51
C TRP A 149 15.46 -28.84 -2.45
N THR A 150 14.55 -29.25 -3.33
CA THR A 150 14.10 -30.64 -3.45
C THR A 150 13.95 -31.03 -4.93
N GLU A 151 13.94 -32.33 -5.21
CA GLU A 151 13.65 -32.87 -6.54
C GLU A 151 12.16 -32.77 -6.89
N TYR A 152 11.28 -32.76 -5.89
CA TYR A 152 9.83 -32.67 -6.08
C TYR A 152 9.39 -31.22 -6.32
N GLY A 153 9.02 -30.91 -7.56
CA GLY A 153 8.66 -29.57 -7.97
C GLY A 153 7.35 -29.07 -7.36
N THR A 154 6.36 -29.94 -7.20
CA THR A 154 5.07 -29.56 -6.61
C THR A 154 5.26 -29.22 -5.14
N PHE A 155 6.09 -29.99 -4.44
CA PHE A 155 6.42 -29.74 -3.04
C PHE A 155 7.19 -28.42 -2.87
N THR A 156 8.13 -28.13 -3.78
CA THR A 156 8.85 -26.85 -3.83
C THR A 156 7.87 -25.67 -3.93
N VAL A 157 6.96 -25.72 -4.90
CA VAL A 157 5.97 -24.65 -5.13
C VAL A 157 5.02 -24.51 -3.95
N LEU A 158 4.54 -25.62 -3.40
CA LEU A 158 3.63 -25.63 -2.25
C LEU A 158 4.27 -24.98 -1.03
N VAL A 159 5.46 -25.44 -0.63
CA VAL A 159 6.14 -24.92 0.57
C VAL A 159 6.49 -23.45 0.40
N GLN A 160 7.00 -23.03 -0.77
CA GLN A 160 7.29 -21.61 -1.02
C GLN A 160 6.03 -20.75 -0.97
N SER A 161 4.91 -21.24 -1.52
CA SER A 161 3.62 -20.53 -1.45
C SER A 161 3.13 -20.41 -0.01
N THR A 162 3.24 -21.47 0.78
CA THR A 162 2.91 -21.46 2.22
C THR A 162 3.78 -20.47 2.99
N VAL A 163 5.09 -20.48 2.76
CA VAL A 163 6.03 -19.52 3.37
C VAL A 163 5.64 -18.09 2.99
N ALA A 164 5.38 -17.81 1.71
CA ALA A 164 4.97 -16.48 1.26
C ALA A 164 3.66 -16.01 1.92
N VAL A 165 2.63 -16.87 1.97
CA VAL A 165 1.36 -16.54 2.63
C VAL A 165 1.54 -16.30 4.13
N CYS A 166 2.34 -17.10 4.81
CA CYS A 166 2.65 -16.90 6.23
C CYS A 166 3.37 -15.57 6.48
N LEU A 167 4.36 -15.24 5.65
CA LEU A 167 5.09 -13.97 5.76
C LEU A 167 4.18 -12.77 5.49
N ILE A 168 3.33 -12.82 4.47
CA ILE A 168 2.31 -11.79 4.21
C ILE A 168 1.36 -11.64 5.41
N ALA A 169 0.89 -12.76 5.97
CA ALA A 169 -0.01 -12.71 7.14
C ALA A 169 0.67 -12.08 8.36
N LEU A 170 1.94 -12.40 8.61
CA LEU A 170 2.74 -11.80 9.66
C LEU A 170 2.95 -10.30 9.44
N HIS A 171 3.27 -9.90 8.21
CA HIS A 171 3.43 -8.51 7.80
C HIS A 171 2.15 -7.69 8.06
N GLU A 172 1.00 -8.18 7.60
CA GLU A 172 -0.29 -7.52 7.86
C GLU A 172 -0.67 -7.53 9.35
N MET A 173 -0.30 -8.59 10.07
CA MET A 173 -0.48 -8.63 11.52
C MET A 173 0.36 -7.54 12.22
N ALA A 174 1.57 -7.23 11.76
CA ALA A 174 2.37 -6.14 12.31
C ALA A 174 1.66 -4.78 12.16
N HIS A 175 1.10 -4.49 10.99
CA HIS A 175 0.27 -3.30 10.77
C HIS A 175 -0.93 -3.26 11.70
N LEU A 176 -1.65 -4.38 11.82
CA LEU A 176 -2.81 -4.47 12.70
C LEU A 176 -2.44 -4.27 14.17
N MET A 177 -1.40 -4.96 14.67
CA MET A 177 -0.96 -4.85 16.07
C MET A 177 -0.47 -3.44 16.41
N THR A 178 0.28 -2.80 15.51
CA THR A 178 0.74 -1.42 15.72
C THR A 178 -0.41 -0.43 15.66
N ALA A 179 -1.37 -0.60 14.75
CA ALA A 179 -2.60 0.19 14.72
C ALA A 179 -3.39 0.07 16.03
N ARG A 180 -3.56 -1.17 16.53
CA ARG A 180 -4.25 -1.43 17.80
C ARG A 180 -3.53 -0.81 18.98
N ALA A 181 -2.20 -0.87 19.01
CA ALA A 181 -1.39 -0.23 20.05
C ALA A 181 -1.53 1.30 20.04
N ALA A 182 -1.74 1.92 18.88
CA ALA A 182 -2.06 3.34 18.72
C ALA A 182 -3.56 3.66 18.98
N GLY A 183 -4.36 2.67 19.40
CA GLY A 183 -5.79 2.86 19.67
C GLY A 183 -6.65 3.02 18.42
N VAL A 184 -6.18 2.54 17.26
CA VAL A 184 -6.88 2.60 15.98
C VAL A 184 -7.46 1.22 15.62
N SER A 185 -8.68 1.20 15.09
CA SER A 185 -9.26 0.00 14.51
C SER A 185 -8.60 -0.35 13.18
N GLY A 186 -8.24 -1.63 12.99
CA GLY A 186 -7.71 -2.14 11.74
C GLY A 186 -8.49 -3.36 11.22
N ARG A 187 -8.55 -3.49 9.89
CA ARG A 187 -9.17 -4.61 9.18
C ARG A 187 -8.22 -5.16 8.13
N ILE A 188 -7.90 -6.44 8.22
CA ILE A 188 -7.19 -7.18 7.16
C ILE A 188 -8.23 -7.60 6.12
N ARG A 189 -7.99 -7.27 4.86
CA ARG A 189 -8.81 -7.71 3.73
C ARG A 189 -7.93 -8.10 2.55
N LEU A 190 -8.48 -8.94 1.68
CA LEU A 190 -7.93 -9.16 0.35
C LEU A 190 -8.40 -8.04 -0.57
N GLY A 191 -7.49 -7.48 -1.35
CA GLY A 191 -7.75 -6.45 -2.33
C GLY A 191 -6.95 -6.70 -3.60
N THR A 192 -7.24 -5.92 -4.64
CA THR A 192 -6.45 -5.95 -5.87
C THR A 192 -5.70 -4.64 -6.02
N ARG A 193 -4.38 -4.73 -6.18
CA ARG A 193 -3.53 -3.60 -6.56
C ARG A 193 -3.03 -3.86 -7.97
N LEU A 194 -3.51 -3.07 -8.92
CA LEU A 194 -3.36 -3.36 -10.36
C LEU A 194 -3.86 -4.80 -10.67
N GLN A 195 -2.96 -5.69 -11.10
CA GLN A 195 -3.27 -7.10 -11.37
C GLN A 195 -2.92 -8.06 -10.22
N PHE A 196 -2.35 -7.56 -9.12
CA PHE A 196 -1.90 -8.40 -8.02
C PHE A 196 -2.97 -8.48 -6.94
N LEU A 197 -3.32 -9.71 -6.55
CA LEU A 197 -4.07 -9.98 -5.33
C LEU A 197 -3.13 -9.71 -4.15
N VAL A 198 -3.56 -8.85 -3.23
CA VAL A 198 -2.78 -8.51 -2.05
C VAL A 198 -3.66 -8.63 -0.82
N ALA A 199 -3.09 -9.16 0.27
CA ALA A 199 -3.61 -8.83 1.58
C ALA A 199 -3.24 -7.38 1.88
N GLN A 200 -4.12 -6.68 2.61
CA GLN A 200 -3.84 -5.32 3.06
C GLN A 200 -4.60 -5.03 4.35
N THR A 201 -3.94 -4.34 5.26
CA THR A 201 -4.53 -3.85 6.49
C THR A 201 -5.04 -2.43 6.29
N GLU A 202 -6.35 -2.27 6.35
CA GLU A 202 -7.00 -0.96 6.36
C GLU A 202 -6.92 -0.35 7.75
N VAL A 203 -6.25 0.79 7.83
CA VAL A 203 -6.06 1.52 9.08
C VAL A 203 -6.44 2.99 8.90
N SER A 204 -7.64 3.28 8.39
CA SER A 204 -8.05 4.66 8.08
C SER A 204 -7.87 5.60 9.28
N GLY A 205 -8.28 5.21 10.49
CA GLY A 205 -8.16 6.06 11.70
C GLY A 205 -6.74 6.53 12.05
N ILE A 206 -5.69 5.99 11.42
CA ILE A 206 -4.30 6.39 11.67
C ILE A 206 -4.04 7.83 11.23
N TRP A 207 -4.77 8.35 10.24
CA TRP A 207 -4.63 9.73 9.75
C TRP A 207 -4.93 10.79 10.82
N LEU A 208 -5.63 10.42 11.89
CA LEU A 208 -5.98 11.27 13.03
C LEU A 208 -4.89 11.28 14.12
N LYS A 209 -3.96 10.31 14.07
CA LYS A 209 -2.91 10.14 15.10
C LYS A 209 -1.66 10.97 14.82
N SER A 210 -0.75 11.03 15.80
CA SER A 210 0.50 11.77 15.69
C SER A 210 1.41 11.21 14.60
N ARG A 211 2.33 12.04 14.08
CA ARG A 211 3.26 11.62 13.01
C ARG A 211 4.06 10.37 13.39
N ARG A 212 4.48 10.27 14.65
CA ARG A 212 5.23 9.12 15.15
C ARG A 212 4.40 7.84 15.05
N GLU A 213 3.16 7.86 15.52
CA GLU A 213 2.25 6.72 15.45
C GLU A 213 1.98 6.29 14.00
N ARG A 214 1.72 7.26 13.10
CA ARG A 214 1.52 6.98 11.67
C ARG A 214 2.72 6.29 11.05
N LEU A 215 3.91 6.86 11.21
CA LEU A 215 5.14 6.27 10.68
C LEU A 215 5.44 4.90 11.28
N THR A 216 5.09 4.69 12.56
CA THR A 216 5.28 3.38 13.20
C THR A 216 4.36 2.35 12.58
N VAL A 217 3.09 2.68 12.35
CA VAL A 217 2.14 1.78 11.68
C VAL A 217 2.57 1.53 10.24
N TYR A 218 3.01 2.54 9.49
CA TYR A 218 3.44 2.34 8.10
C TYR A 218 4.71 1.49 8.00
N LEU A 219 5.66 1.62 8.92
CA LEU A 219 6.93 0.88 8.85
C LEU A 219 6.87 -0.51 9.49
N SER A 220 5.79 -0.86 10.20
CA SER A 220 5.77 -2.07 11.04
C SER A 220 5.86 -3.37 10.24
N GLY A 221 5.22 -3.45 9.08
CA GLY A 221 5.36 -4.59 8.16
C GLY A 221 6.82 -4.79 7.72
N LEU A 222 7.45 -3.74 7.17
CA LEU A 222 8.87 -3.78 6.76
C LEU A 222 9.81 -4.09 7.92
N ALA A 223 9.53 -3.54 9.09
CA ALA A 223 10.33 -3.75 10.28
C ALA A 223 10.30 -5.23 10.71
N LEU A 224 9.12 -5.87 10.69
CA LEU A 224 8.98 -7.29 10.97
C LEU A 224 9.70 -8.14 9.91
N ASP A 225 9.48 -7.86 8.63
CA ASP A 225 10.15 -8.56 7.52
C ASP A 225 11.67 -8.50 7.66
N GLY A 226 12.20 -7.32 8.00
CA GLY A 226 13.62 -7.10 8.25
C GLY A 226 14.14 -7.93 9.44
N VAL A 227 13.38 -8.01 10.53
CA VAL A 227 13.77 -8.83 11.71
C VAL A 227 13.79 -10.31 11.36
N ILE A 228 12.80 -10.83 10.64
CA ILE A 228 12.76 -12.25 10.23
C ILE A 228 13.94 -12.54 9.28
N TRP A 229 14.19 -11.66 8.32
CA TRP A 229 15.33 -11.79 7.40
C TRP A 229 16.65 -11.81 8.16
N SER A 230 16.80 -10.92 9.15
CA SER A 230 17.96 -10.86 10.03
C SER A 230 18.18 -12.15 10.78
N GLY A 231 17.11 -12.73 11.35
CA GLY A 231 17.15 -14.03 12.01
C GLY A 231 17.67 -15.13 11.10
N CYS A 232 17.24 -15.14 9.82
CA CYS A 232 17.72 -16.10 8.83
C CYS A 232 19.22 -15.94 8.55
N VAL A 233 19.70 -14.71 8.33
CA VAL A 233 21.12 -14.41 8.08
C VAL A 233 21.98 -14.77 9.29
N MET A 234 21.53 -14.42 10.50
CA MET A 234 22.25 -14.75 11.74
C MET A 234 22.30 -16.27 11.96
N ALA A 235 21.18 -16.97 11.79
CA ALA A 235 21.15 -18.42 11.90
C ALA A 235 22.16 -19.09 10.97
N ARG A 236 22.27 -18.63 9.71
CA ARG A 236 23.30 -19.10 8.78
C ARG A 236 24.72 -18.79 9.26
N CYS A 237 24.97 -17.58 9.76
CA CYS A 237 26.28 -17.21 10.32
C CYS A 237 26.70 -18.09 11.50
N PHE A 238 25.74 -18.59 12.29
CA PHE A 238 25.97 -19.52 13.40
C PHE A 238 26.00 -21.00 12.97
N GLY A 239 25.94 -21.30 11.67
CA GLY A 239 26.02 -22.66 11.15
C GLY A 239 24.73 -23.47 11.27
N VAL A 240 23.58 -22.82 11.48
CA VAL A 240 22.28 -23.52 11.49
C VAL A 240 21.96 -24.02 10.09
N ASN A 241 21.94 -25.33 9.91
CA ASN A 241 21.68 -25.98 8.63
C ASN A 241 20.23 -26.48 8.54
N TRP A 242 19.28 -25.55 8.40
CA TRP A 242 17.89 -25.88 8.14
C TRP A 242 17.48 -25.40 6.75
N VAL A 243 16.97 -26.33 5.93
CA VAL A 243 16.70 -26.12 4.50
C VAL A 243 15.74 -24.96 4.20
N LEU A 244 14.84 -24.64 5.14
CA LEU A 244 13.87 -23.57 4.96
C LEU A 244 14.42 -22.16 5.27
N ILE A 245 15.54 -22.03 5.97
CA ILE A 245 16.15 -20.72 6.27
C ILE A 245 16.43 -19.91 4.99
N PRO A 246 17.16 -20.44 4.00
CA PRO A 246 17.39 -19.69 2.76
C PRO A 246 16.12 -19.45 1.95
N VAL A 247 15.15 -20.37 2.00
CA VAL A 247 13.85 -20.20 1.33
C VAL A 247 13.09 -19.02 1.91
N VAL A 248 12.99 -18.92 3.24
CA VAL A 248 12.37 -17.79 3.94
C VAL A 248 13.13 -16.50 3.62
N ALA A 249 14.47 -16.52 3.67
CA ALA A 249 15.29 -15.35 3.41
C ALA A 249 15.14 -14.83 1.97
N MET A 250 15.18 -15.70 0.94
CA MET A 250 14.93 -15.29 -0.46
C MET A 250 13.50 -14.80 -0.68
N THR A 251 12.52 -15.41 -0.01
CA THR A 251 11.12 -14.98 -0.09
C THR A 251 10.98 -13.55 0.46
N LEU A 252 11.65 -13.24 1.58
CA LEU A 252 11.70 -11.89 2.15
C LEU A 252 12.46 -10.90 1.26
N VAL A 253 13.56 -11.28 0.61
CA VAL A 253 14.24 -10.42 -0.38
C VAL A 253 13.28 -10.02 -1.50
N THR A 254 12.49 -10.97 -2.00
CA THR A 254 11.48 -10.72 -3.04
C THR A 254 10.34 -9.83 -2.52
N ALA A 255 9.86 -10.08 -1.29
CA ALA A 255 8.82 -9.26 -0.67
C ALA A 255 9.28 -7.82 -0.44
N LEU A 256 10.48 -7.61 0.10
CA LEU A 256 11.07 -6.29 0.32
C LEU A 256 11.32 -5.54 -0.99
N ALA A 257 11.72 -6.24 -2.06
CA ALA A 257 11.83 -5.64 -3.38
C ALA A 257 10.49 -5.15 -3.92
N ASN A 258 9.40 -5.89 -3.65
CA ASN A 258 8.06 -5.43 -4.01
C ASN A 258 7.64 -4.18 -3.23
N GLN A 259 8.15 -3.96 -2.00
CA GLN A 259 7.90 -2.72 -1.26
C GLN A 259 8.52 -1.48 -1.94
N CYS A 260 9.58 -1.66 -2.73
CA CYS A 260 10.18 -0.60 -3.55
C CYS A 260 9.30 -0.17 -4.74
N LEU A 261 8.20 -0.88 -5.03
CA LEU A 261 7.18 -0.43 -5.98
C LEU A 261 6.34 0.69 -5.36
N VAL A 262 6.97 1.82 -5.04
CA VAL A 262 6.33 2.95 -4.34
C VAL A 262 5.07 3.44 -5.07
N PHE A 263 4.97 3.25 -6.38
CA PHE A 263 3.76 3.60 -7.15
C PHE A 263 2.54 2.70 -6.83
N MET A 264 2.71 1.55 -6.19
CA MET A 264 1.66 0.59 -5.84
C MET A 264 0.99 0.87 -4.47
N ARG A 265 1.10 2.09 -3.95
CA ARG A 265 0.61 2.45 -2.60
C ARG A 265 1.14 1.52 -1.49
N THR A 266 2.37 1.04 -1.65
CA THR A 266 3.06 0.19 -0.67
C THR A 266 3.29 0.92 0.65
N ASP A 267 3.86 0.27 1.65
CA ASP A 267 4.10 0.90 2.95
C ASP A 267 5.03 2.11 2.83
N LEU A 268 6.07 1.99 2.00
CA LEU A 268 6.98 3.08 1.67
C LEU A 268 6.27 4.25 0.99
N TYR A 269 5.21 4.00 0.22
CA TYR A 269 4.39 5.07 -0.35
C TYR A 269 3.74 5.91 0.75
N PHE A 270 3.14 5.27 1.77
CA PHE A 270 2.51 6.01 2.86
C PHE A 270 3.52 6.75 3.73
N VAL A 271 4.70 6.18 3.95
CA VAL A 271 5.82 6.88 4.61
C VAL A 271 6.19 8.13 3.82
N ILE A 272 6.47 7.99 2.53
CA ILE A 272 6.86 9.10 1.65
C ILE A 272 5.73 10.13 1.58
N GLN A 273 4.48 9.71 1.43
CA GLN A 273 3.31 10.58 1.45
C GLN A 273 3.23 11.38 2.76
N ASP A 274 3.46 10.77 3.91
CA ASP A 274 3.39 11.46 5.19
C ASP A 274 4.54 12.44 5.42
N LEU A 275 5.77 12.03 5.06
CA LEU A 275 6.95 12.91 5.17
C LEU A 275 6.82 14.15 4.28
N THR A 276 6.12 14.03 3.15
CA THR A 276 6.09 15.05 2.10
C THR A 276 4.77 15.80 2.05
N GLY A 277 3.72 15.21 2.62
CA GLY A 277 2.33 15.67 2.64
C GLY A 277 1.72 15.91 1.27
N CYS A 278 2.31 15.34 0.22
CA CYS A 278 1.68 15.27 -1.09
C CYS A 278 0.60 14.17 -1.06
N ARG A 279 -0.68 14.55 -1.08
CA ARG A 279 -1.80 13.59 -0.92
C ARG A 279 -1.92 12.55 -2.04
N ASN A 280 -1.48 12.88 -3.25
CA ASN A 280 -1.61 11.99 -4.40
C ASN A 280 -0.33 11.92 -5.25
N LEU A 281 0.75 11.51 -4.59
CA LEU A 281 2.06 11.30 -5.22
C LEU A 281 1.98 10.43 -6.49
N TYR A 282 1.12 9.40 -6.48
CA TYR A 282 0.97 8.50 -7.63
C TYR A 282 0.43 9.22 -8.87
N ALA A 283 -0.68 9.94 -8.74
CA ALA A 283 -1.26 10.66 -9.87
C ALA A 283 -0.29 11.73 -10.37
N ASP A 284 0.28 12.52 -9.47
CA ASP A 284 1.17 13.64 -9.80
C ASP A 284 2.45 13.16 -10.49
N ALA A 285 3.05 12.07 -10.00
CA ALA A 285 4.22 11.46 -10.62
C ALA A 285 3.87 10.86 -11.99
N GLY A 286 2.70 10.23 -12.12
CA GLY A 286 2.21 9.71 -13.39
C GLY A 286 2.00 10.81 -14.44
N HIS A 287 1.47 11.97 -14.03
CA HIS A 287 1.34 13.15 -14.90
C HIS A 287 2.71 13.70 -15.30
N TYR A 288 3.66 13.77 -14.37
CA TYR A 288 5.02 14.22 -14.65
C TYR A 288 5.76 13.28 -15.60
N LEU A 289 5.73 11.97 -15.37
CA LEU A 289 6.39 10.98 -16.24
C LEU A 289 5.81 10.98 -17.65
N ARG A 290 4.48 11.12 -17.79
CA ARG A 290 3.83 11.28 -19.10
C ARG A 290 4.27 12.56 -19.82
N HIS A 291 4.47 13.66 -19.08
CA HIS A 291 5.01 14.90 -19.63
C HIS A 291 6.46 14.73 -20.12
N VAL A 292 7.33 14.07 -19.32
CA VAL A 292 8.72 13.79 -19.71
C VAL A 292 8.77 12.88 -20.95
N ALA A 293 7.99 11.81 -20.99
CA ALA A 293 7.89 10.93 -22.16
C ALA A 293 7.39 11.69 -23.40
N ALA A 294 6.35 12.50 -23.27
CA ALA A 294 5.83 13.33 -24.37
C ALA A 294 6.89 14.29 -24.93
N ARG A 295 7.74 14.86 -24.07
CA ARG A 295 8.85 15.72 -24.48
C ARG A 295 9.93 14.94 -25.24
N LEU A 296 10.22 13.71 -24.82
CA LEU A 296 11.11 12.79 -25.56
C LEU A 296 10.58 12.51 -26.99
N PHE A 297 9.25 12.48 -27.14
CA PHE A 297 8.56 12.32 -28.43
C PHE A 297 8.17 13.66 -29.10
N ARG A 298 8.89 14.76 -28.82
CA ARG A 298 8.72 16.10 -29.43
C ARG A 298 7.31 16.70 -29.33
N ARG A 299 6.53 16.34 -28.31
CA ARG A 299 5.27 17.01 -27.97
C ARG A 299 5.53 18.04 -26.86
N HIS A 300 4.89 19.20 -26.95
CA HIS A 300 4.99 20.29 -25.95
C HIS A 300 3.71 20.45 -25.10
N PRO A 301 3.34 19.47 -24.24
CA PRO A 301 2.20 19.65 -23.34
C PRO A 301 2.52 20.67 -22.23
N LYS A 302 1.51 21.41 -21.75
CA LYS A 302 1.62 22.33 -20.60
C LYS A 302 2.23 21.60 -19.39
N HIS A 303 3.17 22.24 -18.70
CA HIS A 303 3.91 21.62 -17.59
C HIS A 303 2.97 21.38 -16.38
N PRO A 304 2.68 20.12 -16.01
CA PRO A 304 1.66 19.80 -15.01
C PRO A 304 2.02 20.28 -13.60
N LEU A 305 3.30 20.50 -13.30
CA LEU A 305 3.78 20.86 -11.96
C LEU A 305 3.97 22.37 -11.73
N ARG A 306 3.36 23.22 -12.57
CA ARG A 306 3.42 24.68 -12.37
C ARG A 306 2.59 25.15 -11.17
N VAL A 307 1.55 24.39 -10.80
CA VAL A 307 0.63 24.71 -9.71
C VAL A 307 1.20 24.34 -8.34
N LEU A 308 2.21 23.47 -8.29
CA LEU A 308 2.79 23.00 -7.03
C LEU A 308 3.90 23.93 -6.50
N PRO A 309 4.01 24.10 -5.16
CA PRO A 309 5.14 24.77 -4.52
C PRO A 309 6.50 24.19 -4.96
N ALA A 310 7.55 25.03 -4.93
CA ALA A 310 8.87 24.65 -5.42
C ALA A 310 9.52 23.47 -4.66
N ALA A 311 9.24 23.35 -3.36
CA ALA A 311 9.71 22.24 -2.53
C ALA A 311 9.04 20.91 -2.94
N GLU A 312 7.71 20.92 -3.11
CA GLU A 312 6.93 19.75 -3.56
C GLU A 312 7.35 19.31 -4.96
N ARG A 313 7.65 20.25 -5.86
CA ARG A 313 8.14 19.94 -7.21
C ARG A 313 9.49 19.21 -7.20
N ARG A 314 10.45 19.60 -6.35
CA ARG A 314 11.73 18.89 -6.23
C ARG A 314 11.52 17.48 -5.69
N PHE A 315 10.68 17.37 -4.67
CA PHE A 315 10.36 16.07 -4.08
C PHE A 315 9.69 15.13 -5.08
N LEU A 316 8.72 15.63 -5.84
CA LEU A 316 8.03 14.83 -6.85
C LEU A 316 8.98 14.31 -7.93
N LYS A 317 10.00 15.09 -8.31
CA LYS A 317 11.04 14.63 -9.24
C LYS A 317 11.87 13.48 -8.65
N ALA A 318 12.30 13.61 -7.38
CA ALA A 318 13.02 12.55 -6.68
C ALA A 318 12.15 11.29 -6.53
N TYR A 319 10.87 11.46 -6.19
CA TYR A 319 9.89 10.39 -6.14
C TYR A 319 9.68 9.71 -7.49
N ALA A 320 9.60 10.47 -8.59
CA ALA A 320 9.48 9.92 -9.93
C ALA A 320 10.72 9.10 -10.33
N LEU A 321 11.91 9.57 -9.99
CA LEU A 321 13.15 8.80 -10.16
C LEU A 321 13.14 7.53 -9.32
N GLY A 322 12.79 7.63 -8.03
CA GLY A 322 12.68 6.48 -7.13
C GLY A 322 11.65 5.45 -7.63
N THR A 323 10.54 5.91 -8.20
CA THR A 323 9.52 5.06 -8.84
C THR A 323 10.11 4.28 -10.01
N VAL A 324 10.89 4.93 -10.89
CA VAL A 324 11.57 4.25 -12.01
C VAL A 324 12.58 3.25 -11.50
N MET A 325 13.45 3.63 -10.56
CA MET A 325 14.46 2.75 -9.97
C MET A 325 13.82 1.53 -9.30
N GLY A 326 12.78 1.73 -8.48
CA GLY A 326 12.05 0.64 -7.84
C GLY A 326 11.37 -0.29 -8.84
N THR A 327 10.84 0.26 -9.94
CA THR A 327 10.30 -0.55 -11.04
C THR A 327 11.38 -1.40 -11.70
N VAL A 328 12.55 -0.83 -12.00
CA VAL A 328 13.68 -1.55 -12.60
C VAL A 328 14.17 -2.67 -11.68
N ILE A 329 14.32 -2.41 -10.38
CA ILE A 329 14.75 -3.40 -9.38
C ILE A 329 13.73 -4.56 -9.31
N CYS A 330 12.44 -4.26 -9.25
CA CYS A 330 11.41 -5.28 -9.20
C CYS A 330 11.35 -6.11 -10.49
N VAL A 331 11.45 -5.48 -11.67
CA VAL A 331 11.51 -6.20 -12.95
C VAL A 331 12.75 -7.08 -13.02
N PHE A 332 13.91 -6.58 -12.58
CA PHE A 332 15.14 -7.36 -12.51
C PHE A 332 14.97 -8.58 -11.60
N ILE A 333 14.43 -8.42 -10.39
CA ILE A 333 14.19 -9.52 -9.46
C ILE A 333 13.17 -10.52 -10.01
N GLY A 334 12.07 -10.05 -10.59
CA GLY A 334 11.10 -10.93 -11.25
C GLY A 334 11.72 -11.73 -12.39
N PHE A 335 12.62 -11.11 -13.16
CA PHE A 335 13.35 -11.77 -14.23
C PHE A 335 14.33 -12.83 -13.70
N ARG A 336 15.04 -12.55 -12.58
CA ARG A 336 15.88 -13.55 -11.90
C ARG A 336 15.05 -14.73 -11.39
N ILE A 337 13.89 -14.49 -10.78
CA ILE A 337 12.97 -15.58 -10.37
C ILE A 337 12.57 -16.43 -11.57
N LEU A 338 12.23 -15.82 -12.71
CA LEU A 338 11.86 -16.55 -13.92
C LEU A 338 13.02 -17.41 -14.45
N ILE A 339 14.24 -16.88 -14.50
CA ILE A 339 15.39 -17.57 -15.12
C ILE A 339 16.07 -18.55 -14.18
N ASP A 340 16.26 -18.22 -12.90
CA ASP A 340 17.07 -19.03 -11.99
C ASP A 340 16.24 -20.00 -11.16
N VAL A 341 14.92 -19.83 -11.13
CA VAL A 341 14.02 -20.65 -10.32
C VAL A 341 12.94 -21.29 -11.19
N THR A 342 12.08 -20.49 -11.82
CA THR A 342 10.93 -21.01 -12.56
C THR A 342 11.36 -21.84 -13.77
N TRP A 343 12.31 -21.36 -14.57
CA TRP A 343 12.78 -22.06 -15.75
C TRP A 343 13.49 -23.38 -15.42
N PRO A 344 14.47 -23.44 -14.49
CA PRO A 344 15.11 -24.71 -14.11
C PRO A 344 14.12 -25.70 -13.51
N LEU A 345 13.15 -25.24 -12.72
CA LEU A 345 12.11 -26.09 -12.17
C LEU A 345 11.23 -26.68 -13.28
N PHE A 346 10.78 -25.85 -14.22
CA PHE A 346 9.98 -26.28 -15.36
C PHE A 346 10.75 -27.24 -16.28
N HIS A 347 12.00 -26.90 -16.62
CA HIS A 347 12.87 -27.75 -17.44
C HIS A 347 13.12 -29.11 -16.77
N ARG A 348 13.40 -29.14 -15.46
CA ARG A 348 13.55 -30.39 -14.71
C ARG A 348 12.28 -31.23 -14.75
N SER A 349 11.11 -30.61 -14.59
CA SER A 349 9.83 -31.31 -14.71
C SER A 349 9.63 -31.90 -16.11
N LEU A 350 9.96 -31.17 -17.19
CA LEU A 350 9.87 -31.73 -18.54
C LEU A 350 10.82 -32.91 -18.76
N ALA A 351 12.06 -32.84 -18.27
CA ALA A 351 13.01 -33.94 -18.36
C ALA A 351 12.51 -35.17 -17.59
N ASN A 352 12.03 -34.99 -16.36
CA ASN A 352 11.50 -36.07 -15.53
C ASN A 352 10.24 -36.75 -16.10
N LEU A 353 9.49 -36.06 -16.97
CA LEU A 353 8.36 -36.67 -17.68
C LEU A 353 8.79 -37.64 -18.78
N VAL A 354 9.94 -37.39 -19.42
CA VAL A 354 10.46 -38.20 -20.53
C VAL A 354 11.36 -39.32 -19.99
N ASP A 355 12.26 -38.98 -19.07
CA ASP A 355 13.35 -39.85 -18.61
C ASP A 355 13.11 -40.47 -17.23
N GLY A 356 12.07 -40.05 -16.51
CA GLY A 356 11.81 -40.49 -15.14
C GLY A 356 11.47 -41.98 -15.07
N ALA A 357 12.28 -42.77 -14.37
CA ALA A 357 12.01 -44.20 -14.16
C ALA A 357 10.95 -44.46 -13.07
N ASP A 358 10.78 -43.53 -12.12
CA ASP A 358 9.82 -43.64 -11.02
C ASP A 358 8.47 -42.96 -11.38
N PRO A 359 7.34 -43.71 -11.37
CA PRO A 359 6.01 -43.15 -11.60
C PRO A 359 5.66 -41.95 -10.70
N TRP A 360 6.15 -41.90 -9.46
CA TRP A 360 5.84 -40.78 -8.55
C TRP A 360 6.53 -39.48 -8.98
N ILE A 361 7.78 -39.59 -9.45
CA ILE A 361 8.53 -38.44 -9.99
C ILE A 361 7.85 -37.93 -11.27
N GLN A 362 7.34 -38.83 -12.12
CA GLN A 362 6.59 -38.43 -13.32
C GLN A 362 5.29 -37.71 -12.98
N VAL A 363 4.54 -38.19 -11.97
CA VAL A 363 3.29 -37.55 -11.52
C VAL A 363 3.57 -36.16 -10.93
N ASP A 364 4.58 -36.03 -10.07
CA ASP A 364 5.01 -34.73 -9.53
C ASP A 364 5.47 -33.78 -10.64
N ALA A 365 6.23 -34.28 -11.62
CA ALA A 365 6.70 -33.52 -12.75
C ALA A 365 5.54 -33.01 -13.63
N LEU A 366 4.52 -33.86 -13.88
CA LEU A 366 3.31 -33.46 -14.60
C LEU A 366 2.57 -32.36 -13.85
N ALA A 367 2.34 -32.55 -12.55
CA ALA A 367 1.65 -31.58 -11.70
C ALA A 367 2.40 -30.24 -11.68
N THR A 368 3.72 -30.27 -11.50
CA THR A 368 4.57 -29.07 -11.52
C THR A 368 4.48 -28.33 -12.86
N ALA A 369 4.62 -29.05 -13.98
CA ALA A 369 4.56 -28.45 -15.31
C ALA A 369 3.19 -27.81 -15.58
N VAL A 370 2.09 -28.48 -15.20
CA VAL A 370 0.72 -27.97 -15.34
C VAL A 370 0.50 -26.73 -14.46
N ILE A 371 0.96 -26.75 -13.20
CA ILE A 371 0.83 -25.60 -12.28
C ILE A 371 1.59 -24.40 -12.84
N LEU A 372 2.86 -24.57 -13.20
CA LEU A 372 3.69 -23.47 -13.70
C LEU A 372 3.16 -22.92 -15.02
N ALA A 373 2.84 -23.79 -16.00
CA ALA A 373 2.27 -23.36 -17.27
C ALA A 373 0.90 -22.68 -17.07
N GLY A 374 0.04 -23.23 -16.22
CA GLY A 374 -1.27 -22.66 -15.89
C GLY A 374 -1.17 -21.27 -15.28
N LEU A 375 -0.25 -21.06 -14.33
CA LEU A 375 0.01 -19.75 -13.73
C LEU A 375 0.51 -18.73 -14.77
N GLN A 376 1.43 -19.12 -15.66
CA GLN A 376 1.95 -18.24 -16.71
C GLN A 376 0.87 -17.88 -17.75
N VAL A 377 0.07 -18.85 -18.19
CA VAL A 377 -1.04 -18.64 -19.12
C VAL A 377 -2.10 -17.74 -18.49
N LEU A 378 -2.46 -17.98 -17.22
CA LEU A 378 -3.41 -17.15 -16.50
C LEU A 378 -2.90 -15.71 -16.39
N TRP A 379 -1.65 -15.52 -15.98
CA TRP A 379 -1.03 -14.20 -15.90
C TRP A 379 -1.02 -13.50 -17.25
N ALA A 380 -0.57 -14.17 -18.33
CA ALA A 380 -0.53 -13.61 -19.67
C ALA A 380 -1.92 -13.20 -20.17
N ARG A 381 -2.94 -14.03 -19.93
CA ARG A 381 -4.34 -13.74 -20.27
C ARG A 381 -4.88 -12.54 -19.52
N LEU A 382 -4.68 -12.49 -18.19
CA LEU A 382 -5.13 -11.36 -17.36
C LEU A 382 -4.42 -10.06 -17.75
N TRP A 383 -3.12 -10.13 -18.04
CA TRP A 383 -2.34 -9.00 -18.48
C TRP A 383 -2.82 -8.49 -19.85
N TRP A 384 -3.01 -9.40 -20.82
CA TRP A 384 -3.50 -9.07 -22.16
C TRP A 384 -4.88 -8.43 -22.12
N ASN A 385 -5.83 -9.02 -21.40
CA ASN A 385 -7.19 -8.48 -21.27
C ASN A 385 -7.20 -7.05 -20.73
N ARG A 386 -6.26 -6.70 -19.86
CA ARG A 386 -6.16 -5.36 -19.28
C ARG A 386 -5.38 -4.35 -20.12
N HIS A 387 -4.40 -4.80 -20.90
CA HIS A 387 -3.45 -3.94 -21.60
C HIS A 387 -3.58 -3.95 -23.12
N ALA A 388 -4.37 -4.86 -23.69
CA ALA A 388 -4.55 -5.02 -25.14
C ALA A 388 -4.89 -3.69 -25.82
N ASP A 389 -5.82 -2.90 -25.27
CA ASP A 389 -6.20 -1.61 -25.86
C ASP A 389 -5.05 -0.60 -25.88
N ARG A 390 -4.21 -0.60 -24.83
CA ARG A 390 -3.03 0.28 -24.80
C ARG A 390 -1.98 -0.19 -25.80
N VAL A 391 -1.70 -1.49 -25.85
CA VAL A 391 -0.75 -2.08 -26.78
C VAL A 391 -1.18 -1.82 -28.22
N ARG A 392 -2.46 -2.08 -28.56
CA ARG A 392 -3.03 -1.81 -29.89
C ARG A 392 -2.90 -0.34 -30.28
N ARG A 393 -3.17 0.60 -29.37
CA ARG A 393 -2.98 2.04 -29.62
C ARG A 393 -1.52 2.42 -29.87
N VAL A 394 -0.59 1.88 -29.10
CA VAL A 394 0.85 2.14 -29.28
C VAL A 394 1.33 1.57 -30.60
N VAL A 395 1.02 0.30 -30.89
CA VAL A 395 1.37 -0.37 -32.15
C VAL A 395 0.78 0.37 -33.35
N HIS A 396 -0.49 0.79 -33.27
CA HIS A 396 -1.12 1.59 -34.32
C HIS A 396 -0.39 2.94 -34.51
N SER A 397 -0.01 3.62 -33.43
CA SER A 397 0.74 4.88 -33.50
C SER A 397 2.16 4.74 -34.06
N ILE A 398 2.80 3.59 -33.85
CA ILE A 398 4.12 3.28 -34.42
C ILE A 398 3.95 2.98 -35.91
N ARG A 399 2.96 2.18 -36.28
CA ARG A 399 2.69 1.80 -37.67
C ARG A 399 2.30 3.01 -38.54
N THR A 400 1.46 3.91 -38.05
CA THR A 400 1.12 5.14 -38.78
C THR A 400 2.31 6.10 -38.96
N ARG A 401 3.31 6.05 -38.06
CA ARG A 401 4.55 6.82 -38.20
C ARG A 401 5.56 6.18 -39.16
N LEU A 402 5.63 4.85 -39.19
CA LEU A 402 6.52 4.11 -40.10
C LEU A 402 6.00 4.08 -41.55
N CYS A 403 4.69 4.19 -41.76
CA CYS A 403 4.09 4.28 -43.10
C CYS A 403 3.88 5.74 -43.58
N GLY A 404 4.15 6.74 -42.74
CA GLY A 404 3.92 8.16 -43.00
C GLY A 404 5.18 9.01 -43.08
N GLY A 405 6.35 8.38 -43.14
CA GLY A 405 7.63 8.98 -43.50
C GLY A 405 8.26 8.14 -44.60
#